data_AF-A0A538MRN1-F1
#
_entry.id   AF-A0A538MRN1-F1
#
_cell.length_a   1.000
_cell.length_b   1.000
_cell.length_c   1.000
_cell.angle_alpha   90.00
_cell.angle_beta   90.00
_cell.angle_gamma   90.00
#
_symmetry.space_group_name_H-M   'P 1'
#
loop_
_entity.id
_entity.type
_entity.pdbx_description
1 polymer ?
#
loop_
_entity_poly.entity_id
_entity_poly.type
_entity_poly.pdbx_seq_one_letter_code
_entity_poly.pdbx_strand_id
1 'polypeptide(L)'
;MASQAGCAGASSSVREAPATAGSQGVSSSKLQAVTVKRPVAPSAYRLPRRALRVSSSRQLLAALADRRRETIVLAPGRYDSSRPFFDRDGDRLYAAAPGKAVLEAGIVLGSNEGPAGASLRGLRFSVSVRAKTFDGAIVHVWGSATHAAVLDTWLNGHGVVDAGLVVRQPEGFVARRLVASSFRSYGVLVDPNQEDYRARAPYVLTDLDVSRVARPVPGSSDGTAEACLWLGSTGSVRRVRVRRCGVSGIWTGTANRRSRIEDASVDRTRVGLYIEHFTTGTTFRRLRIGPNVVKGVNAEWANHARGGKPASVDNVIENSYFATTVVGVYLDEGTTGTTIRRCKFVAQARAAIGDYKGLRNRYYDNDFRGIAAGAVPISYEYGGGR
;
A
#
# COMPACT_ATOMS: atom_id res chain seq x y z
N MET A 1 -3.89 -4.23 -21.96
CA MET A 1 -3.27 -5.52 -21.58
C MET A 1 -1.80 -5.47 -21.97
N ALA A 2 -0.91 -5.43 -20.99
CA ALA A 2 0.51 -5.66 -21.20
C ALA A 2 0.97 -6.49 -19.99
N SER A 3 1.02 -7.80 -20.18
CA SER A 3 1.69 -8.72 -19.27
C SER A 3 3.19 -8.52 -19.43
N GLN A 4 3.92 -8.25 -18.35
CA GLN A 4 5.34 -8.59 -18.31
C GLN A 4 5.56 -9.59 -17.19
N ALA A 5 5.73 -10.82 -17.67
CA ALA A 5 6.10 -11.99 -16.91
C ALA A 5 7.46 -11.78 -16.25
N GLY A 6 7.59 -12.29 -15.03
CA GLY A 6 8.89 -12.63 -14.48
C GLY A 6 9.58 -13.65 -15.39
N CYS A 7 10.89 -13.55 -15.49
CA CYS A 7 11.74 -14.68 -15.88
C CYS A 7 13.11 -14.52 -15.23
N ALA A 8 13.58 -15.66 -14.73
CA ALA A 8 14.81 -15.84 -14.00
C ALA A 8 16.06 -15.67 -14.87
N GLY A 9 17.15 -15.27 -14.21
CA GLY A 9 18.50 -15.80 -14.40
C GLY A 9 19.15 -15.66 -15.77
N ALA A 10 20.04 -14.67 -15.91
CA ALA A 10 21.25 -14.83 -16.70
C ALA A 10 22.37 -13.98 -16.08
N SER A 11 23.36 -14.68 -15.54
CA SER A 11 24.64 -14.13 -15.09
C SER A 11 25.44 -13.61 -16.28
N SER A 12 25.80 -12.32 -16.28
CA SER A 12 26.92 -11.84 -17.07
C SER A 12 27.81 -10.94 -16.21
N SER A 13 29.04 -11.41 -16.02
CA SER A 13 30.10 -10.76 -15.28
C SER A 13 30.68 -9.62 -16.12
N VAL A 14 30.37 -8.38 -15.76
CA VAL A 14 31.14 -7.21 -16.19
C VAL A 14 31.90 -6.71 -14.95
N ARG A 15 33.22 -6.82 -15.00
CA ARG A 15 34.13 -6.25 -14.00
C ARG A 15 34.10 -4.72 -14.13
N GLU A 16 33.33 -4.04 -13.29
CA GLU A 16 33.51 -2.62 -13.01
C GLU A 16 34.43 -2.44 -11.81
N ALA A 17 35.31 -1.44 -11.90
CA ALA A 17 36.34 -1.14 -10.92
C ALA A 17 35.75 -0.79 -9.54
N PRO A 18 36.41 -1.17 -8.43
CA PRO A 18 35.92 -0.87 -7.10
C PRO A 18 35.96 0.64 -6.86
N ALA A 19 34.78 1.24 -6.67
CA ALA A 19 34.70 2.54 -6.04
C ALA A 19 35.32 2.42 -4.65
N THR A 20 36.36 3.19 -4.38
CA THR A 20 37.00 3.29 -3.09
C THR A 20 35.96 3.74 -2.06
N ALA A 21 35.50 2.76 -1.27
CA ALA A 21 34.67 2.97 -0.10
C ALA A 21 35.49 3.78 0.92
N GLY A 22 35.40 5.10 0.86
CA GLY A 22 35.84 5.95 1.95
C GLY A 22 35.03 5.54 3.17
N SER A 23 35.70 4.97 4.18
CA SER A 23 35.08 4.66 5.47
C SER A 23 34.70 5.99 6.14
N GLN A 24 33.54 6.52 5.80
CA GLN A 24 32.88 7.47 6.69
C GLN A 24 32.61 6.69 7.97
N GLY A 25 33.29 7.05 9.06
CA GLY A 25 33.11 6.43 10.36
C GLY A 25 31.62 6.38 10.67
N VAL A 26 31.07 5.17 10.78
CA VAL A 26 29.64 4.97 11.01
C VAL A 26 29.37 5.36 12.46
N SER A 27 28.98 6.62 12.68
CA SER A 27 28.60 7.09 14.00
C SER A 27 27.26 6.46 14.40
N SER A 28 27.25 5.85 15.58
CA SER A 28 26.05 5.28 16.18
C SER A 28 25.62 6.17 17.34
N SER A 29 24.38 6.66 17.33
CA SER A 29 23.85 7.52 18.38
C SER A 29 22.67 6.86 19.10
N LYS A 30 22.51 7.13 20.39
CA LYS A 30 21.37 6.62 21.14
C LYS A 30 20.11 7.35 20.71
N LEU A 31 19.22 6.63 20.04
CA LEU A 31 17.92 7.18 19.67
C LEU A 31 16.85 6.82 20.70
N GLN A 32 15.92 7.76 20.89
CA GLN A 32 14.69 7.51 21.62
C GLN A 32 13.79 6.53 20.86
N ALA A 33 12.81 5.97 21.56
CA ALA A 33 11.82 5.10 20.94
C ALA A 33 11.00 5.86 19.89
N VAL A 34 10.89 5.28 18.69
CA VAL A 34 10.03 5.81 17.64
C VAL A 34 8.56 5.63 18.04
N THR A 35 7.84 6.74 18.14
CA THR A 35 6.40 6.74 18.37
C THR A 35 5.65 6.75 17.04
N VAL A 36 4.82 5.73 16.82
CA VAL A 36 3.96 5.59 15.64
C VAL A 36 2.52 5.76 16.06
N LYS A 37 1.81 6.72 15.44
CA LYS A 37 0.38 6.93 15.72
C LYS A 37 -0.44 5.79 15.11
N ARG A 38 -1.30 5.17 15.92
CA ARG A 38 -2.19 4.09 15.47
C ARG A 38 -3.32 4.63 14.58
N PRO A 39 -3.85 3.81 13.64
CA PRO A 39 -5.06 4.14 12.91
C PRO A 39 -6.24 4.39 13.85
N VAL A 40 -7.08 5.38 13.51
CA VAL A 40 -8.39 5.57 14.13
C VAL A 40 -9.41 4.64 13.46
N ALA A 41 -10.24 3.97 14.25
CA ALA A 41 -11.29 3.10 13.73
C ALA A 41 -12.40 3.91 13.02
N PRO A 42 -13.18 3.30 12.11
CA PRO A 42 -14.41 3.90 11.59
C PRO A 42 -15.30 4.48 12.70
N SER A 43 -15.88 5.67 12.47
CA SER A 43 -16.66 6.36 13.50
C SER A 43 -18.07 6.74 13.06
N ALA A 44 -18.91 7.10 14.02
CA ALA A 44 -20.17 7.77 13.77
C ALA A 44 -20.00 9.10 13.03
N TYR A 45 -21.06 9.50 12.34
CA TYR A 45 -21.16 10.74 11.58
C TYR A 45 -22.62 11.19 11.48
N ARG A 46 -22.84 12.45 11.12
CA ARG A 46 -24.17 12.99 10.86
C ARG A 46 -24.62 12.60 9.46
N LEU A 47 -25.85 12.12 9.34
CA LEU A 47 -26.46 11.82 8.05
C LEU A 47 -26.86 13.10 7.32
N PRO A 48 -26.83 13.10 5.98
CA PRO A 48 -27.44 14.16 5.18
C PRO A 48 -28.95 14.29 5.47
N ARG A 49 -29.45 15.54 5.52
CA ARG A 49 -30.88 15.81 5.80
C ARG A 49 -31.81 15.41 4.66
N ARG A 50 -31.36 15.58 3.42
CA ARG A 50 -32.10 15.21 2.19
C ARG A 50 -31.38 14.03 1.55
N ALA A 51 -31.96 12.85 1.67
CA ALA A 51 -31.39 11.63 1.12
C ALA A 51 -32.51 10.66 0.74
N LEU A 52 -32.33 9.97 -0.37
CA LEU A 52 -33.11 8.80 -0.74
C LEU A 52 -32.79 7.67 0.24
N ARG A 53 -33.81 7.09 0.87
CA ARG A 53 -33.64 5.99 1.83
C ARG A 53 -33.95 4.67 1.14
N VAL A 54 -33.04 3.71 1.31
CA VAL A 54 -33.21 2.36 0.77
C VAL A 54 -33.02 1.33 1.88
N SER A 55 -33.84 0.29 1.89
CA SER A 55 -33.85 -0.78 2.89
C SER A 55 -33.78 -2.18 2.30
N SER A 56 -33.56 -2.30 0.99
CA SER A 56 -33.38 -3.59 0.31
C SER A 56 -32.42 -3.50 -0.88
N SER A 57 -31.90 -4.65 -1.33
CA SER A 57 -31.10 -4.77 -2.55
C SER A 57 -31.81 -4.18 -3.77
N ARG A 58 -33.11 -4.48 -3.94
CA ARG A 58 -33.88 -4.01 -5.09
C ARG A 58 -33.97 -2.49 -5.13
N GLN A 59 -34.20 -1.86 -3.97
CA GLN A 59 -34.25 -0.40 -3.88
C GLN A 59 -32.87 0.23 -4.12
N LEU A 60 -31.80 -0.37 -3.61
CA LEU A 60 -30.44 0.09 -3.88
C LEU A 60 -30.11 0.00 -5.38
N LEU A 61 -30.44 -1.13 -6.02
CA LEU A 61 -30.25 -1.31 -7.48
C LEU A 61 -31.06 -0.29 -8.29
N ALA A 62 -32.31 -0.05 -7.89
CA ALA A 62 -33.15 0.94 -8.56
C ALA A 62 -32.60 2.36 -8.42
N ALA A 63 -32.13 2.74 -7.22
CA ALA A 63 -31.52 4.04 -6.97
C ALA A 63 -30.26 4.24 -7.82
N LEU A 64 -29.35 3.27 -7.83
CA LEU A 64 -28.11 3.34 -8.63
C LEU A 64 -28.34 3.29 -10.15
N ALA A 65 -29.55 2.94 -10.61
CA ALA A 65 -29.88 2.84 -12.03
C ALA A 65 -30.68 4.04 -12.55
N ASP A 66 -31.04 5.00 -11.68
CA ASP A 66 -31.94 6.10 -12.02
C ASP A 66 -31.30 7.22 -12.88
N ARG A 67 -29.99 7.11 -13.13
CA ARG A 67 -29.18 8.04 -13.94
C ARG A 67 -29.05 9.44 -13.33
N ARG A 68 -29.31 9.59 -12.04
CA ARG A 68 -29.20 10.85 -11.31
C ARG A 68 -28.19 10.70 -10.20
N ARG A 69 -27.48 11.79 -9.95
CA ARG A 69 -26.60 11.86 -8.79
C ARG A 69 -27.44 12.04 -7.53
N GLU A 70 -27.47 11.01 -6.71
CA GLU A 70 -28.26 10.93 -5.50
C GLU A 70 -27.39 10.92 -4.24
N THR A 71 -28.05 11.22 -3.12
CA THR A 71 -27.53 10.91 -1.79
C THR A 71 -28.37 9.81 -1.21
N ILE A 72 -27.77 8.62 -1.07
CA ILE A 72 -28.49 7.39 -0.75
C ILE A 72 -28.11 6.96 0.67
N VAL A 73 -29.10 6.76 1.53
CA VAL A 73 -28.93 6.26 2.90
C VAL A 73 -29.49 4.84 3.00
N LEU A 74 -28.59 3.90 3.26
CA LEU A 74 -28.91 2.48 3.44
C LEU A 74 -29.32 2.24 4.91
N ALA A 75 -30.51 1.71 5.11
CA ALA A 75 -30.95 1.21 6.42
C ALA A 75 -30.06 0.05 6.91
N PRO A 76 -30.05 -0.25 8.23
CA PRO A 76 -29.47 -1.50 8.72
C PRO A 76 -30.09 -2.71 8.00
N GLY A 77 -29.24 -3.63 7.52
CA GLY A 77 -29.71 -4.76 6.74
C GLY A 77 -28.63 -5.38 5.88
N ARG A 78 -29.01 -6.42 5.13
CA ARG A 78 -28.15 -7.08 4.15
C ARG A 78 -28.56 -6.69 2.74
N TYR A 79 -27.57 -6.39 1.92
CA TYR A 79 -27.72 -5.99 0.53
C TYR A 79 -26.89 -6.93 -0.34
N ASP A 80 -27.57 -7.85 -1.01
CA ASP A 80 -26.96 -8.80 -1.93
C ASP A 80 -27.34 -8.52 -3.40
N SER A 81 -26.50 -8.96 -4.32
CA SER A 81 -26.70 -8.90 -5.77
C SER A 81 -25.88 -10.00 -6.44
N SER A 82 -26.36 -10.50 -7.57
CA SER A 82 -25.63 -11.52 -8.36
C SER A 82 -24.37 -10.96 -9.03
N ARG A 83 -24.29 -9.63 -9.18
CA ARG A 83 -23.18 -8.86 -9.73
C ARG A 83 -22.83 -7.72 -8.79
N PRO A 84 -21.64 -7.10 -8.89
CA PRO A 84 -21.35 -5.89 -8.13
C PRO A 84 -22.41 -4.81 -8.40
N PHE A 85 -22.64 -3.96 -7.41
CA PHE A 85 -23.38 -2.71 -7.58
C PHE A 85 -22.57 -1.74 -8.45
N PHE A 86 -23.22 -0.90 -9.24
CA PHE A 86 -22.55 0.07 -10.10
C PHE A 86 -23.08 1.47 -9.80
N ASP A 87 -22.23 2.32 -9.24
CA ASP A 87 -22.45 3.75 -9.10
C ASP A 87 -21.73 4.45 -10.27
N ARG A 88 -22.49 4.71 -11.33
CA ARG A 88 -22.00 5.39 -12.56
C ARG A 88 -22.17 6.90 -12.47
N ASP A 89 -23.08 7.34 -11.63
CA ASP A 89 -23.60 8.71 -11.59
C ASP A 89 -23.04 9.53 -10.42
N GLY A 90 -22.00 9.01 -9.74
CA GLY A 90 -21.23 9.74 -8.73
C GLY A 90 -21.98 9.94 -7.42
N ASP A 91 -22.77 8.94 -7.04
CA ASP A 91 -23.63 8.94 -5.88
C ASP A 91 -22.87 9.04 -4.56
N ARG A 92 -23.60 9.42 -3.51
CA ARG A 92 -23.07 9.48 -2.15
C ARG A 92 -23.84 8.52 -1.27
N LEU A 93 -23.25 7.35 -1.01
CA LEU A 93 -23.85 6.27 -0.25
C LEU A 93 -23.42 6.33 1.22
N TYR A 94 -24.40 6.29 2.12
CA TYR A 94 -24.20 6.31 3.56
C TYR A 94 -24.90 5.12 4.22
N ALA A 95 -24.27 4.47 5.19
CA ALA A 95 -25.03 3.68 6.14
C ALA A 95 -25.79 4.60 7.10
N ALA A 96 -27.07 4.31 7.38
CA ALA A 96 -27.83 5.00 8.41
C ALA A 96 -27.20 4.82 9.81
N ALA A 97 -26.63 3.63 10.04
CA ALA A 97 -25.82 3.32 11.20
C ALA A 97 -24.51 2.65 10.72
N PRO A 98 -23.32 3.21 11.03
CA PRO A 98 -22.05 2.67 10.55
C PRO A 98 -21.89 1.17 10.84
N GLY A 99 -21.51 0.42 9.82
CA GLY A 99 -21.26 -1.02 9.87
C GLY A 99 -22.52 -1.90 9.91
N LYS A 100 -23.73 -1.31 9.89
CA LYS A 100 -24.99 -2.04 9.96
C LYS A 100 -25.67 -2.28 8.60
N ALA A 101 -25.30 -1.53 7.56
CA ALA A 101 -25.61 -1.85 6.18
C ALA A 101 -24.49 -2.76 5.63
N VAL A 102 -24.80 -4.05 5.45
CA VAL A 102 -23.85 -5.08 5.02
C VAL A 102 -24.09 -5.43 3.57
N LEU A 103 -23.13 -5.12 2.71
CA LEU A 103 -23.13 -5.49 1.30
C LEU A 103 -22.40 -6.83 1.11
N GLU A 104 -23.08 -7.79 0.49
CA GLU A 104 -22.56 -9.14 0.20
C GLU A 104 -22.03 -9.26 -1.25
N ALA A 105 -22.19 -8.20 -2.04
CA ALA A 105 -21.56 -7.98 -3.34
C ALA A 105 -20.64 -6.74 -3.28
N GLY A 106 -19.68 -6.66 -4.20
CA GLY A 106 -18.83 -5.48 -4.37
C GLY A 106 -19.58 -4.28 -4.97
N ILE A 107 -18.90 -3.16 -5.10
CA ILE A 107 -19.39 -1.95 -5.76
C ILE A 107 -18.31 -1.33 -6.64
N VAL A 108 -18.74 -0.81 -7.79
CA VAL A 108 -17.92 -0.06 -8.72
C VAL A 108 -18.31 1.41 -8.66
N LEU A 109 -17.33 2.29 -8.46
CA LEU A 109 -17.48 3.73 -8.55
C LEU A 109 -16.85 4.21 -9.86
N GLY A 110 -17.68 4.84 -10.69
CA GLY A 110 -17.28 5.40 -11.97
C GLY A 110 -17.57 4.51 -13.17
N SER A 111 -17.42 5.14 -14.34
CA SER A 111 -17.61 4.57 -15.66
C SER A 111 -16.73 5.32 -16.67
N ASN A 112 -16.85 5.01 -17.96
CA ASN A 112 -16.15 5.76 -19.01
C ASN A 112 -16.48 7.27 -18.95
N GLU A 113 -17.73 7.59 -18.64
CA GLU A 113 -18.24 8.95 -18.47
C GLU A 113 -19.02 9.02 -17.16
N GLY A 114 -19.22 10.22 -16.62
CA GLY A 114 -19.98 10.45 -15.39
C GLY A 114 -19.39 11.55 -14.53
N PRO A 115 -20.10 11.98 -13.48
CA PRO A 115 -19.63 13.03 -12.59
C PRO A 115 -18.60 12.52 -11.58
N ALA A 116 -17.76 13.44 -11.12
CA ALA A 116 -16.79 13.21 -10.07
C ALA A 116 -17.42 13.15 -8.66
N GLY A 117 -16.67 12.61 -7.69
CA GLY A 117 -16.99 12.70 -6.28
C GLY A 117 -18.00 11.66 -5.77
N ALA A 118 -18.02 10.48 -6.39
CA ALA A 118 -18.66 9.29 -5.82
C ALA A 118 -18.15 9.04 -4.39
N SER A 119 -19.00 8.67 -3.44
CA SER A 119 -18.53 8.40 -2.08
C SER A 119 -19.28 7.31 -1.36
N LEU A 120 -18.53 6.54 -0.57
CA LEU A 120 -19.03 5.51 0.32
C LEU A 120 -18.71 5.91 1.76
N ARG A 121 -19.70 5.84 2.65
CA ARG A 121 -19.49 6.12 4.06
C ARG A 121 -20.21 5.16 5.00
N GLY A 122 -19.48 4.60 5.97
CA GLY A 122 -20.07 3.79 7.03
C GLY A 122 -20.51 2.39 6.59
N LEU A 123 -20.25 1.98 5.36
CA LEU A 123 -20.71 0.70 4.81
C LEU A 123 -19.82 -0.45 5.27
N ARG A 124 -20.41 -1.64 5.44
CA ARG A 124 -19.65 -2.87 5.63
C ARG A 124 -19.82 -3.75 4.40
N PHE A 125 -18.73 -4.26 3.89
CA PHE A 125 -18.72 -5.28 2.85
C PHE A 125 -18.22 -6.59 3.42
N SER A 126 -18.94 -7.66 3.12
CA SER A 126 -18.63 -9.03 3.53
C SER A 126 -18.86 -9.93 2.33
N VAL A 127 -17.88 -9.97 1.43
CA VAL A 127 -18.01 -10.61 0.12
C VAL A 127 -17.23 -11.93 0.14
N SER A 128 -17.96 -13.03 0.10
CA SER A 128 -17.41 -14.41 0.09
C SER A 128 -17.56 -15.10 -1.26
N VAL A 129 -18.00 -14.38 -2.30
CA VAL A 129 -18.14 -14.91 -3.66
C VAL A 129 -17.41 -14.00 -4.62
N ARG A 130 -16.30 -14.47 -5.19
CA ARG A 130 -15.46 -13.70 -6.11
C ARG A 130 -16.26 -13.15 -7.31
N ALA A 131 -17.19 -13.92 -7.86
CA ALA A 131 -17.99 -13.50 -9.02
C ALA A 131 -18.89 -12.27 -8.77
N LYS A 132 -19.15 -11.93 -7.49
CA LYS A 132 -19.92 -10.73 -7.09
C LYS A 132 -19.06 -9.46 -7.01
N THR A 133 -17.85 -9.48 -7.55
CA THR A 133 -16.90 -8.36 -7.57
C THR A 133 -16.58 -7.94 -9.00
N PHE A 134 -16.02 -6.74 -9.16
CA PHE A 134 -15.50 -6.26 -10.44
C PHE A 134 -13.97 -6.34 -10.41
N ASP A 135 -13.38 -7.08 -11.34
CA ASP A 135 -11.95 -7.39 -11.39
C ASP A 135 -11.38 -7.94 -10.06
N GLY A 136 -12.20 -8.69 -9.32
CA GLY A 136 -11.77 -9.27 -8.05
C GLY A 136 -11.74 -8.28 -6.87
N ALA A 137 -12.23 -7.05 -7.01
CA ALA A 137 -12.21 -6.02 -5.96
C ALA A 137 -13.59 -5.80 -5.32
N ILE A 138 -13.63 -5.70 -3.98
CA ILE A 138 -14.87 -5.31 -3.27
C ILE A 138 -15.28 -3.88 -3.63
N VAL A 139 -14.35 -2.92 -3.61
CA VAL A 139 -14.58 -1.56 -4.08
C VAL A 139 -13.62 -1.27 -5.22
N HIS A 140 -14.14 -0.95 -6.39
CA HIS A 140 -13.33 -0.57 -7.55
C HIS A 140 -13.64 0.86 -7.98
N VAL A 141 -12.64 1.74 -7.97
CA VAL A 141 -12.75 3.14 -8.38
C VAL A 141 -11.96 3.34 -9.68
N TRP A 142 -12.63 3.77 -10.75
CA TRP A 142 -12.01 3.91 -12.07
C TRP A 142 -12.71 4.95 -12.94
N GLY A 143 -12.16 5.21 -14.14
CA GLY A 143 -12.80 6.05 -15.15
C GLY A 143 -13.07 7.46 -14.66
N SER A 144 -14.33 7.90 -14.74
CA SER A 144 -14.82 9.23 -14.38
C SER A 144 -14.74 9.58 -12.88
N ALA A 145 -14.53 8.59 -12.00
CA ALA A 145 -14.62 8.76 -10.54
C ALA A 145 -13.42 9.48 -9.90
N THR A 146 -13.02 10.63 -10.44
CA THR A 146 -12.08 11.54 -9.74
C THR A 146 -12.72 12.04 -8.44
N HIS A 147 -11.88 12.39 -7.46
CA HIS A 147 -12.30 12.89 -6.14
C HIS A 147 -13.22 11.93 -5.37
N ALA A 148 -13.21 10.65 -5.71
CA ALA A 148 -14.00 9.65 -5.01
C ALA A 148 -13.51 9.46 -3.57
N ALA A 149 -14.42 9.05 -2.68
CA ALA A 149 -14.10 8.87 -1.27
C ALA A 149 -14.63 7.56 -0.68
N VAL A 150 -13.79 6.89 0.12
CA VAL A 150 -14.17 5.70 0.91
C VAL A 150 -13.88 5.96 2.38
N LEU A 151 -14.92 6.16 3.17
CA LEU A 151 -14.84 6.71 4.52
C LEU A 151 -15.52 5.78 5.53
N ASP A 152 -14.93 5.54 6.70
CA ASP A 152 -15.61 4.81 7.77
C ASP A 152 -16.08 3.41 7.35
N THR A 153 -15.28 2.69 6.56
CA THR A 153 -15.73 1.49 5.84
C THR A 153 -15.01 0.23 6.33
N TRP A 154 -15.70 -0.91 6.27
CA TRP A 154 -15.14 -2.23 6.55
C TRP A 154 -15.21 -3.11 5.31
N LEU A 155 -14.11 -3.76 4.95
CA LEU A 155 -13.99 -4.64 3.79
C LEU A 155 -13.48 -6.01 4.26
N ASN A 156 -14.26 -7.06 4.04
CA ASN A 156 -13.82 -8.44 4.29
C ASN A 156 -14.04 -9.30 3.05
N GLY A 157 -12.95 -9.84 2.50
CA GLY A 157 -12.96 -10.70 1.31
C GLY A 157 -12.94 -12.19 1.60
N HIS A 158 -12.98 -12.60 2.88
CA HIS A 158 -13.01 -13.99 3.33
C HIS A 158 -11.92 -14.92 2.75
N GLY A 159 -10.79 -14.36 2.31
CA GLY A 159 -9.70 -15.11 1.68
C GLY A 159 -10.03 -15.63 0.27
N VAL A 160 -11.15 -15.20 -0.31
CA VAL A 160 -11.62 -15.65 -1.64
C VAL A 160 -11.63 -14.53 -2.67
N VAL A 161 -11.81 -13.28 -2.23
CA VAL A 161 -11.74 -12.07 -3.06
C VAL A 161 -10.30 -11.60 -3.19
N ASP A 162 -9.93 -11.05 -4.34
CA ASP A 162 -8.55 -10.62 -4.59
C ASP A 162 -8.20 -9.33 -3.87
N ALA A 163 -9.10 -8.37 -3.84
CA ALA A 163 -8.81 -7.05 -3.33
C ALA A 163 -9.94 -6.44 -2.50
N GLY A 164 -9.56 -5.67 -1.48
CA GLY A 164 -10.48 -4.84 -0.74
C GLY A 164 -10.88 -3.60 -1.54
N LEU A 165 -9.90 -2.73 -1.80
CA LEU A 165 -10.09 -1.48 -2.52
C LEU A 165 -9.07 -1.39 -3.65
N VAL A 166 -9.55 -1.18 -4.87
CA VAL A 166 -8.73 -0.93 -6.07
C VAL A 166 -9.10 0.44 -6.63
N VAL A 167 -8.12 1.33 -6.71
CA VAL A 167 -8.27 2.69 -7.23
C VAL A 167 -7.38 2.84 -8.45
N ARG A 168 -7.98 2.70 -9.63
CA ARG A 168 -7.36 2.97 -10.93
C ARG A 168 -7.52 4.43 -11.36
N GLN A 169 -8.45 5.17 -10.75
CA GLN A 169 -8.57 6.63 -10.88
C GLN A 169 -8.14 7.30 -9.56
N PRO A 170 -6.84 7.62 -9.38
CA PRO A 170 -6.32 8.12 -8.10
C PRO A 170 -6.53 9.63 -7.90
N GLU A 171 -6.93 10.38 -8.93
CA GLU A 171 -6.98 11.85 -8.87
C GLU A 171 -7.92 12.34 -7.76
N GLY A 172 -7.36 13.02 -6.76
CA GLY A 172 -8.09 13.56 -5.61
C GLY A 172 -8.73 12.50 -4.71
N PHE A 173 -8.41 11.21 -4.88
CA PHE A 173 -9.04 10.13 -4.13
C PHE A 173 -8.77 10.23 -2.61
N VAL A 174 -9.78 9.93 -1.80
CA VAL A 174 -9.65 9.94 -0.34
C VAL A 174 -10.13 8.62 0.26
N ALA A 175 -9.27 7.97 1.05
CA ALA A 175 -9.71 6.93 1.99
C ALA A 175 -9.41 7.34 3.43
N ARG A 176 -10.40 7.17 4.31
CA ARG A 176 -10.22 7.48 5.73
C ARG A 176 -10.94 6.50 6.65
N ARG A 177 -10.24 6.02 7.68
CA ARG A 177 -10.78 5.09 8.70
C ARG A 177 -11.35 3.86 8.00
N LEU A 178 -10.45 3.09 7.40
CA LEU A 178 -10.77 1.93 6.58
C LEU A 178 -10.18 0.68 7.24
N VAL A 179 -11.01 -0.35 7.42
CA VAL A 179 -10.58 -1.67 7.87
C VAL A 179 -10.73 -2.65 6.72
N ALA A 180 -9.63 -3.27 6.28
CA ALA A 180 -9.63 -4.19 5.15
C ALA A 180 -8.96 -5.51 5.57
N SER A 181 -9.61 -6.65 5.39
CA SER A 181 -8.97 -7.92 5.70
C SER A 181 -9.37 -9.12 4.84
N SER A 182 -8.47 -10.11 4.81
CA SER A 182 -8.69 -11.44 4.25
C SER A 182 -8.87 -11.39 2.73
N PHE A 183 -7.80 -11.04 2.01
CA PHE A 183 -7.77 -10.95 0.55
C PHE A 183 -6.64 -11.81 -0.02
N ARG A 184 -6.73 -12.15 -1.31
CA ARG A 184 -5.71 -12.95 -1.98
C ARG A 184 -4.54 -12.12 -2.52
N SER A 185 -4.82 -10.94 -3.06
CA SER A 185 -3.83 -10.16 -3.80
C SER A 185 -3.53 -8.81 -3.15
N TYR A 186 -4.55 -8.02 -2.82
CA TYR A 186 -4.34 -6.65 -2.33
C TYR A 186 -5.27 -6.30 -1.17
N GLY A 187 -4.78 -5.57 -0.18
CA GLY A 187 -5.68 -4.94 0.79
C GLY A 187 -6.29 -3.67 0.21
N VAL A 188 -5.43 -2.69 -0.05
CA VAL A 188 -5.75 -1.43 -0.72
C VAL A 188 -4.70 -1.15 -1.79
N LEU A 189 -5.15 -0.90 -3.01
CA LEU A 189 -4.33 -0.55 -4.16
C LEU A 189 -4.77 0.81 -4.69
N VAL A 190 -3.81 1.74 -4.82
CA VAL A 190 -3.99 3.03 -5.48
C VAL A 190 -2.91 3.18 -6.54
N ASP A 191 -3.26 2.83 -7.77
CA ASP A 191 -2.32 2.74 -8.89
C ASP A 191 -3.08 2.83 -10.22
N PRO A 192 -2.87 3.89 -11.02
CA PRO A 192 -3.47 4.02 -12.36
C PRO A 192 -2.88 3.03 -13.38
N ASN A 193 -1.85 2.26 -13.00
CA ASN A 193 -1.12 1.32 -13.84
C ASN A 193 -0.47 1.98 -15.06
N GLN A 194 0.05 3.20 -14.87
CA GLN A 194 0.66 4.03 -15.90
C GLN A 194 1.92 4.69 -15.32
N GLU A 195 3.11 4.29 -15.78
CA GLU A 195 4.41 4.77 -15.27
C GLU A 195 4.62 6.29 -15.45
N ASP A 196 4.03 6.85 -16.52
CA ASP A 196 4.12 8.25 -16.90
C ASP A 196 3.03 9.13 -16.28
N TYR A 197 2.09 8.53 -15.53
CA TYR A 197 1.02 9.26 -14.85
C TYR A 197 1.56 10.39 -13.97
N ARG A 198 0.88 11.53 -14.00
CA ARG A 198 1.16 12.70 -13.15
C ARG A 198 -0.12 13.10 -12.44
N ALA A 199 -0.14 12.88 -11.13
CA ALA A 199 -1.26 13.30 -10.30
C ALA A 199 -1.38 14.83 -10.33
N ARG A 200 -2.51 15.35 -10.82
CA ARG A 200 -2.87 16.77 -10.68
C ARG A 200 -3.31 17.08 -9.25
N ALA A 201 -4.08 16.17 -8.67
CA ALA A 201 -4.46 16.15 -7.27
C ALA A 201 -4.00 14.82 -6.64
N PRO A 202 -3.02 14.84 -5.71
CA PRO A 202 -2.58 13.64 -5.01
C PRO A 202 -3.70 13.00 -4.17
N TYR A 203 -3.69 11.68 -4.05
CA TYR A 203 -4.62 10.99 -3.16
C TYR A 203 -4.23 11.14 -1.68
N VAL A 204 -5.19 10.90 -0.79
CA VAL A 204 -4.98 10.90 0.66
C VAL A 204 -5.54 9.62 1.29
N LEU A 205 -4.66 8.85 1.95
CA LEU A 205 -5.01 7.68 2.75
C LEU A 205 -4.71 7.97 4.22
N THR A 206 -5.72 7.90 5.09
CA THR A 206 -5.55 8.13 6.53
C THR A 206 -6.26 7.09 7.36
N ASP A 207 -5.65 6.58 8.42
CA ASP A 207 -6.30 5.64 9.34
C ASP A 207 -6.70 4.32 8.67
N LEU A 208 -5.71 3.55 8.21
CA LEU A 208 -5.94 2.26 7.55
C LEU A 208 -5.50 1.11 8.46
N ASP A 209 -6.36 0.13 8.69
CA ASP A 209 -6.01 -1.16 9.27
C ASP A 209 -6.22 -2.26 8.22
N VAL A 210 -5.12 -2.79 7.71
CA VAL A 210 -5.13 -3.81 6.66
C VAL A 210 -4.48 -5.09 7.15
N SER A 211 -5.10 -6.24 6.91
CA SER A 211 -4.51 -7.50 7.37
C SER A 211 -4.92 -8.74 6.58
N ARG A 212 -4.12 -9.81 6.70
CA ARG A 212 -4.41 -11.12 6.10
C ARG A 212 -4.55 -11.01 4.58
N VAL A 213 -3.48 -10.62 3.91
CA VAL A 213 -3.42 -10.56 2.45
C VAL A 213 -2.42 -11.61 1.97
N ALA A 214 -2.91 -12.72 1.45
CA ALA A 214 -2.04 -13.81 0.97
C ALA A 214 -2.81 -14.72 0.01
N ARG A 215 -2.10 -15.23 -1.00
CA ARG A 215 -2.62 -16.26 -1.90
C ARG A 215 -2.59 -17.62 -1.19
N PRO A 216 -3.43 -18.59 -1.64
CA PRO A 216 -3.39 -19.96 -1.12
C PRO A 216 -2.02 -20.61 -1.24
N VAL A 217 -1.31 -20.33 -2.34
CA VAL A 217 0.10 -20.69 -2.53
C VAL A 217 0.92 -19.42 -2.33
N PRO A 218 1.60 -19.25 -1.20
CA PRO A 218 2.41 -18.06 -0.93
C PRO A 218 3.47 -17.85 -2.02
N GLY A 219 3.60 -16.62 -2.53
CA GLY A 219 4.58 -16.28 -3.56
C GLY A 219 4.19 -16.66 -4.99
N SER A 220 3.02 -17.30 -5.20
CA SER A 220 2.52 -17.69 -6.54
C SER A 220 2.18 -16.52 -7.48
N SER A 221 2.32 -15.28 -7.02
CA SER A 221 2.24 -14.09 -7.87
C SER A 221 3.60 -13.62 -8.38
N ASP A 222 4.70 -14.27 -8.00
CA ASP A 222 6.06 -13.84 -8.35
C ASP A 222 6.30 -12.36 -8.04
N GLY A 223 5.89 -11.92 -6.84
CA GLY A 223 6.04 -10.52 -6.40
C GLY A 223 4.99 -9.54 -6.92
N THR A 224 4.16 -9.92 -7.90
CA THR A 224 3.15 -9.03 -8.50
C THR A 224 1.86 -8.87 -7.68
N ALA A 225 1.78 -9.48 -6.49
CA ALA A 225 0.61 -9.39 -5.60
C ALA A 225 1.03 -9.64 -4.13
N GLU A 226 0.03 -9.89 -3.27
CA GLU A 226 0.18 -10.17 -1.83
C GLU A 226 0.71 -8.98 -1.03
N ALA A 227 0.37 -7.77 -1.48
CA ALA A 227 0.67 -6.52 -0.81
C ALA A 227 -0.53 -6.03 0.01
N CYS A 228 -0.34 -5.72 1.29
CA CYS A 228 -1.42 -5.10 2.06
C CYS A 228 -1.73 -3.69 1.53
N LEU A 229 -0.72 -2.87 1.27
CA LEU A 229 -0.87 -1.59 0.57
C LEU A 229 -0.03 -1.57 -0.70
N TRP A 230 -0.63 -1.19 -1.82
CA TRP A 230 0.03 -1.00 -3.12
C TRP A 230 -0.14 0.44 -3.59
N LEU A 231 0.96 1.19 -3.70
CA LEU A 231 0.95 2.64 -3.90
C LEU A 231 1.71 3.02 -5.18
N GLY A 232 1.00 3.10 -6.30
CA GLY A 232 1.55 3.34 -7.64
C GLY A 232 1.47 4.77 -8.15
N SER A 233 1.07 5.75 -7.32
CA SER A 233 0.93 7.16 -7.71
C SER A 233 1.33 8.10 -6.56
N THR A 234 1.48 9.39 -6.85
CA THR A 234 1.78 10.43 -5.86
C THR A 234 0.62 10.59 -4.87
N GLY A 235 0.93 10.52 -3.57
CA GLY A 235 -0.08 10.71 -2.52
C GLY A 235 0.50 10.86 -1.11
N SER A 236 -0.41 11.02 -0.16
CA SER A 236 -0.11 11.11 1.27
C SER A 236 -0.78 9.97 2.03
N VAL A 237 0.01 9.21 2.79
CA VAL A 237 -0.42 8.05 3.57
C VAL A 237 -0.03 8.25 5.02
N ARG A 238 -0.99 8.15 5.94
CA ARG A 238 -0.74 8.41 7.37
C ARG A 238 -1.54 7.52 8.32
N ARG A 239 -0.92 7.11 9.43
CA ARG A 239 -1.54 6.29 10.49
C ARG A 239 -2.07 4.99 9.91
N VAL A 240 -1.14 4.12 9.55
CA VAL A 240 -1.44 2.84 8.91
C VAL A 240 -0.95 1.69 9.76
N ARG A 241 -1.75 0.64 9.84
CA ARG A 241 -1.33 -0.65 10.36
C ARG A 241 -1.53 -1.72 9.31
N VAL A 242 -0.46 -2.39 8.89
CA VAL A 242 -0.52 -3.56 8.00
C VAL A 242 0.07 -4.77 8.70
N ARG A 243 -0.55 -5.95 8.53
CA ARG A 243 -0.05 -7.19 9.12
C ARG A 243 -0.46 -8.45 8.40
N ARG A 244 0.38 -9.50 8.49
CA ARG A 244 0.08 -10.82 7.90
C ARG A 244 -0.16 -10.71 6.39
N CYS A 245 0.84 -10.19 5.69
CA CYS A 245 0.83 -10.00 4.24
C CYS A 245 1.87 -10.95 3.62
N GLY A 246 1.50 -11.69 2.58
CA GLY A 246 2.29 -12.79 2.02
C GLY A 246 3.65 -12.35 1.50
N VAL A 247 3.69 -11.23 0.76
CA VAL A 247 4.92 -10.67 0.19
C VAL A 247 5.31 -9.38 0.91
N SER A 248 4.50 -8.32 0.79
CA SER A 248 4.88 -6.99 1.28
C SER A 248 3.80 -6.37 2.19
N GLY A 249 4.24 -5.63 3.21
CA GLY A 249 3.32 -4.80 3.99
C GLY A 249 2.87 -3.58 3.18
N ILE A 250 3.85 -2.80 2.71
CA ILE A 250 3.65 -1.64 1.87
C ILE A 250 4.52 -1.82 0.62
N TRP A 251 3.94 -1.60 -0.54
CA TRP A 251 4.62 -1.57 -1.83
C TRP A 251 4.48 -0.18 -2.46
N THR A 252 5.54 0.34 -3.05
CA THR A 252 5.54 1.60 -3.82
C THR A 252 6.22 1.40 -5.17
N GLY A 253 5.70 2.04 -6.22
CA GLY A 253 6.29 2.00 -7.56
C GLY A 253 5.44 2.68 -8.62
N THR A 254 5.52 2.19 -9.86
CA THR A 254 4.82 2.72 -11.05
C THR A 254 5.09 4.21 -11.29
N ALA A 255 4.24 5.10 -10.77
CA ALA A 255 4.35 6.55 -10.87
C ALA A 255 4.44 7.23 -9.49
N ASN A 256 4.88 6.50 -8.46
CA ASN A 256 5.02 7.04 -7.10
C ASN A 256 6.19 8.01 -7.02
N ARG A 257 5.87 9.31 -6.94
CA ARG A 257 6.88 10.38 -6.84
C ARG A 257 6.53 11.35 -5.76
N ARG A 258 7.51 11.77 -4.97
CA ARG A 258 7.36 12.81 -3.94
C ARG A 258 6.20 12.53 -2.97
N SER A 259 5.91 11.25 -2.74
CA SER A 259 4.87 10.85 -1.80
C SER A 259 5.34 11.02 -0.37
N ARG A 260 4.39 11.00 0.56
CA ARG A 260 4.69 10.99 1.99
C ARG A 260 3.98 9.83 2.66
N ILE A 261 4.74 8.91 3.23
CA ILE A 261 4.24 7.78 3.99
C ILE A 261 4.72 7.93 5.44
N GLU A 262 3.77 8.08 6.36
CA GLU A 262 4.10 8.38 7.76
C GLU A 262 3.24 7.66 8.79
N ASP A 263 3.80 7.46 9.98
CA ASP A 263 3.10 6.82 11.09
C ASP A 263 2.54 5.44 10.66
N ALA A 264 3.40 4.56 10.14
CA ALA A 264 3.00 3.23 9.71
C ALA A 264 3.65 2.13 10.54
N SER A 265 2.85 1.12 10.92
CA SER A 265 3.32 -0.10 11.56
C SER A 265 3.11 -1.30 10.64
N VAL A 266 4.16 -2.10 10.44
CA VAL A 266 4.17 -3.30 9.61
C VAL A 266 4.64 -4.48 10.46
N ASP A 267 3.87 -5.56 10.54
CA ASP A 267 4.26 -6.77 11.26
C ASP A 267 3.90 -8.07 10.49
N ARG A 268 4.66 -9.15 10.72
CA ARG A 268 4.38 -10.48 10.14
C ARG A 268 4.25 -10.45 8.60
N THR A 269 5.28 -9.97 7.93
CA THR A 269 5.39 -9.93 6.45
C THR A 269 6.78 -10.40 6.03
N ARG A 270 6.97 -10.82 4.78
CA ARG A 270 8.33 -11.08 4.28
C ARG A 270 9.12 -9.79 4.17
N VAL A 271 8.57 -8.81 3.44
CA VAL A 271 9.14 -7.46 3.31
C VAL A 271 8.22 -6.46 4.00
N GLY A 272 8.78 -5.56 4.80
CA GLY A 272 8.01 -4.51 5.47
C GLY A 272 7.54 -3.45 4.47
N LEU A 273 8.50 -2.80 3.84
CA LEU A 273 8.34 -1.83 2.76
C LEU A 273 9.13 -2.28 1.53
N TYR A 274 8.45 -2.48 0.42
CA TYR A 274 9.05 -2.77 -0.87
C TYR A 274 9.00 -1.52 -1.74
N ILE A 275 10.16 -0.99 -2.10
CA ILE A 275 10.32 0.14 -3.02
C ILE A 275 10.73 -0.42 -4.38
N GLU A 276 9.83 -0.36 -5.35
CA GLU A 276 9.98 -0.93 -6.70
C GLU A 276 9.68 0.14 -7.77
N HIS A 277 9.97 -0.20 -9.03
CA HIS A 277 9.47 0.48 -10.24
C HIS A 277 9.40 2.02 -10.16
N PHE A 278 10.55 2.68 -10.07
CA PHE A 278 10.71 4.14 -10.22
C PHE A 278 10.10 5.00 -9.11
N THR A 279 10.11 4.50 -7.87
CA THR A 279 9.77 5.34 -6.72
C THR A 279 10.84 6.43 -6.54
N THR A 280 10.44 7.71 -6.60
CA THR A 280 11.40 8.83 -6.59
C THR A 280 11.04 9.93 -5.60
N GLY A 281 12.00 10.38 -4.80
CA GLY A 281 11.84 11.55 -3.92
C GLY A 281 10.81 11.35 -2.81
N THR A 282 10.42 10.11 -2.52
CA THR A 282 9.38 9.78 -1.55
C THR A 282 9.97 9.75 -0.13
N THR A 283 9.24 10.31 0.83
CA THR A 283 9.62 10.31 2.24
C THR A 283 8.83 9.29 3.04
N PHE A 284 9.55 8.39 3.70
CA PHE A 284 9.06 7.40 4.64
C PHE A 284 9.51 7.81 6.04
N ARG A 285 8.57 8.14 6.94
CA ARG A 285 8.92 8.66 8.27
C ARG A 285 8.10 8.04 9.40
N ARG A 286 8.73 7.82 10.56
CA ARG A 286 8.05 7.19 11.72
C ARG A 286 7.41 5.87 11.35
N LEU A 287 8.21 5.00 10.75
CA LEU A 287 7.84 3.62 10.52
C LEU A 287 8.20 2.77 11.74
N ARG A 288 7.37 1.77 12.03
CA ARG A 288 7.71 0.68 12.94
C ARG A 288 7.54 -0.64 12.17
N ILE A 289 8.65 -1.24 11.77
CA ILE A 289 8.64 -2.48 11.00
C ILE A 289 9.18 -3.60 11.88
N GLY A 290 8.35 -4.63 12.09
CA GLY A 290 8.60 -5.73 13.00
C GLY A 290 7.75 -5.69 14.28
N PRO A 291 7.76 -6.77 15.08
CA PRO A 291 8.61 -7.96 14.91
C PRO A 291 8.11 -8.91 13.80
N ASN A 292 8.92 -9.94 13.49
CA ASN A 292 8.63 -10.98 12.50
C ASN A 292 8.51 -10.46 11.06
N VAL A 293 9.46 -9.60 10.67
CA VAL A 293 9.63 -9.16 9.29
C VAL A 293 11.04 -9.55 8.85
N VAL A 294 11.18 -10.17 7.68
CA VAL A 294 12.49 -10.67 7.21
C VAL A 294 13.38 -9.51 6.81
N LYS A 295 12.90 -8.67 5.88
CA LYS A 295 13.56 -7.44 5.45
C LYS A 295 12.70 -6.24 5.80
N GLY A 296 13.25 -5.27 6.53
CA GLY A 296 12.48 -4.09 6.91
C GLY A 296 12.07 -3.28 5.68
N VAL A 297 13.07 -2.88 4.89
CA VAL A 297 12.91 -2.25 3.57
C VAL A 297 13.69 -3.05 2.53
N ASN A 298 13.10 -3.21 1.35
CA ASN A 298 13.78 -3.72 0.16
C ASN A 298 13.57 -2.72 -0.99
N ALA A 299 14.62 -2.03 -1.40
CA ALA A 299 14.61 -1.21 -2.60
C ALA A 299 15.20 -2.02 -3.76
N GLU A 300 14.41 -2.22 -4.82
CA GLU A 300 14.68 -3.19 -5.88
C GLU A 300 15.91 -2.84 -6.75
N TRP A 301 16.36 -3.86 -7.48
CA TRP A 301 17.39 -3.78 -8.52
C TRP A 301 17.04 -2.83 -9.67
N ALA A 302 18.00 -2.60 -10.56
CA ALA A 302 17.78 -1.80 -11.75
C ALA A 302 16.87 -2.56 -12.73
N ASN A 303 15.97 -1.85 -13.42
CA ASN A 303 15.16 -2.48 -14.45
C ASN A 303 15.98 -2.67 -15.73
N HIS A 304 16.53 -3.86 -15.92
CA HIS A 304 17.35 -4.21 -17.09
C HIS A 304 16.58 -4.09 -18.41
N ALA A 305 15.28 -4.43 -18.43
CA ALA A 305 14.42 -4.26 -19.60
C ALA A 305 14.18 -2.78 -19.97
N ARG A 306 14.57 -1.85 -19.10
CA ARG A 306 14.49 -0.39 -19.29
C ARG A 306 15.87 0.26 -19.28
N GLY A 307 16.90 -0.46 -19.75
CA GLY A 307 18.26 0.08 -19.87
C GLY A 307 18.96 0.30 -18.52
N GLY A 308 18.62 -0.50 -17.50
CA GLY A 308 19.23 -0.39 -16.17
C GLY A 308 18.72 0.80 -15.36
N LYS A 309 17.51 1.30 -15.65
CA LYS A 309 16.92 2.42 -14.93
C LYS A 309 16.74 2.09 -13.44
N PRO A 310 17.23 2.94 -12.51
CA PRO A 310 17.07 2.72 -11.07
C PRO A 310 15.60 2.64 -10.64
N ALA A 311 15.29 1.67 -9.77
CA ALA A 311 13.96 1.51 -9.18
C ALA A 311 13.69 2.47 -8.01
N SER A 312 14.75 2.92 -7.31
CA SER A 312 14.67 3.79 -6.13
C SER A 312 15.63 4.96 -6.26
N VAL A 313 15.11 6.19 -6.30
CA VAL A 313 15.91 7.41 -6.52
C VAL A 313 15.56 8.48 -5.48
N ASP A 314 16.56 9.02 -4.79
CA ASP A 314 16.44 10.17 -3.86
C ASP A 314 15.36 10.00 -2.78
N ASN A 315 15.10 8.77 -2.36
CA ASN A 315 14.13 8.46 -1.31
C ASN A 315 14.71 8.75 0.09
N VAL A 316 13.85 9.10 1.04
CA VAL A 316 14.25 9.38 2.42
C VAL A 316 13.54 8.43 3.36
N ILE A 317 14.31 7.71 4.18
CA ILE A 317 13.81 6.86 5.26
C ILE A 317 14.30 7.47 6.57
N GLU A 318 13.39 7.94 7.41
CA GLU A 318 13.79 8.64 8.63
C GLU A 318 12.95 8.37 9.86
N ASN A 319 13.53 8.61 11.04
CA ASN A 319 12.84 8.54 12.32
C ASN A 319 12.11 7.20 12.53
N SER A 320 12.72 6.09 12.12
CA SER A 320 12.04 4.79 11.98
C SER A 320 12.68 3.68 12.81
N TYR A 321 11.91 2.66 13.14
CA TYR A 321 12.33 1.53 13.98
C TYR A 321 12.19 0.21 13.21
N PHE A 322 13.27 -0.55 13.15
CA PHE A 322 13.37 -1.82 12.45
C PHE A 322 13.75 -2.94 13.42
N ALA A 323 12.80 -3.81 13.73
CA ALA A 323 13.02 -5.08 14.41
C ALA A 323 12.80 -6.24 13.43
N THR A 324 13.82 -6.50 12.61
CA THR A 324 13.75 -7.44 11.48
C THR A 324 14.78 -8.54 11.63
N THR A 325 14.55 -9.70 11.02
CA THR A 325 15.38 -10.89 11.28
C THR A 325 16.66 -10.93 10.45
N VAL A 326 16.65 -10.44 9.21
CA VAL A 326 17.82 -10.52 8.31
C VAL A 326 18.48 -9.15 8.14
N VAL A 327 17.74 -8.19 7.61
CA VAL A 327 18.25 -6.86 7.26
C VAL A 327 17.23 -5.78 7.59
N GLY A 328 17.71 -4.63 8.06
CA GLY A 328 16.87 -3.48 8.38
C GLY A 328 16.40 -2.78 7.11
N VAL A 329 17.34 -2.23 6.36
CA VAL A 329 17.11 -1.62 5.04
C VAL A 329 18.07 -2.23 4.04
N TYR A 330 17.56 -2.80 2.95
CA TYR A 330 18.36 -3.31 1.84
C TYR A 330 18.15 -2.42 0.62
N LEU A 331 19.24 -1.83 0.14
CA LEU A 331 19.34 -1.01 -1.06
C LEU A 331 20.06 -1.87 -2.12
N ASP A 332 19.32 -2.37 -3.09
CA ASP A 332 19.88 -3.19 -4.17
C ASP A 332 20.44 -2.32 -5.31
N GLU A 333 20.94 -2.94 -6.38
CA GLU A 333 21.62 -2.30 -7.52
C GLU A 333 20.86 -1.12 -8.12
N GLY A 334 19.52 -1.14 -8.09
CA GLY A 334 18.64 -0.11 -8.63
C GLY A 334 18.42 1.07 -7.70
N THR A 335 19.27 1.27 -6.70
CA THR A 335 19.11 2.33 -5.71
C THR A 335 20.18 3.38 -5.82
N THR A 336 19.78 4.65 -5.83
CA THR A 336 20.71 5.78 -5.72
C THR A 336 20.15 6.96 -4.93
N GLY A 337 21.02 7.69 -4.25
CA GLY A 337 20.66 8.93 -3.55
C GLY A 337 19.76 8.73 -2.32
N THR A 338 19.55 7.49 -1.87
CA THR A 338 18.69 7.21 -0.72
C THR A 338 19.34 7.68 0.57
N THR A 339 18.58 8.44 1.38
CA THR A 339 19.03 8.89 2.70
C THR A 339 18.33 8.09 3.80
N ILE A 340 19.11 7.47 4.68
CA ILE A 340 18.59 6.78 5.89
C ILE A 340 19.10 7.49 7.13
N ARG A 341 18.20 8.07 7.93
CA ARG A 341 18.62 8.86 9.09
C ARG A 341 17.74 8.73 10.32
N ARG A 342 18.34 8.82 11.51
CA ARG A 342 17.60 8.71 12.78
C ARG A 342 16.76 7.44 12.85
N CYS A 343 17.30 6.34 12.35
CA CYS A 343 16.67 5.03 12.37
C CYS A 343 17.31 4.14 13.42
N LYS A 344 16.48 3.39 14.14
CA LYS A 344 16.93 2.40 15.13
C LYS A 344 16.78 0.99 14.60
N PHE A 345 17.86 0.23 14.66
CA PHE A 345 17.97 -1.13 14.16
C PHE A 345 18.17 -2.12 15.32
N VAL A 346 17.36 -3.17 15.33
CA VAL A 346 17.36 -4.19 16.38
C VAL A 346 17.22 -5.59 15.78
N ALA A 347 18.04 -6.53 16.24
CA ALA A 347 17.98 -7.97 16.00
C ALA A 347 18.27 -8.47 14.57
N GLN A 348 18.74 -7.63 13.66
CA GLN A 348 19.16 -8.07 12.32
C GLN A 348 20.35 -9.04 12.44
N ALA A 349 20.24 -10.22 11.81
CA ALA A 349 21.30 -11.23 11.80
C ALA A 349 22.44 -10.91 10.83
N ARG A 350 22.20 -10.09 9.79
CA ARG A 350 23.23 -9.75 8.79
C ARG A 350 23.71 -8.31 8.91
N ALA A 351 22.81 -7.37 8.65
CA ALA A 351 23.17 -5.95 8.66
C ALA A 351 21.98 -5.06 9.02
N ALA A 352 22.24 -3.92 9.65
CA ALA A 352 21.22 -2.89 9.76
C ALA A 352 20.89 -2.30 8.38
N ILE A 353 21.92 -1.94 7.60
CA ILE A 353 21.80 -1.44 6.24
C ILE A 353 22.63 -2.32 5.30
N GLY A 354 22.00 -2.92 4.30
CA GLY A 354 22.70 -3.47 3.15
C GLY A 354 22.65 -2.46 2.01
N ASP A 355 23.81 -2.07 1.49
CA ASP A 355 23.97 -1.02 0.49
C ASP A 355 24.78 -1.56 -0.69
N TYR A 356 24.11 -2.31 -1.56
CA TYR A 356 24.78 -2.90 -2.71
C TYR A 356 25.14 -1.79 -3.71
N LYS A 357 26.42 -1.77 -4.14
CA LYS A 357 27.06 -0.73 -4.98
C LYS A 357 27.18 0.68 -4.38
N GLY A 358 26.46 1.04 -3.33
CA GLY A 358 26.74 2.27 -2.57
C GLY A 358 26.51 3.59 -3.32
N LEU A 359 25.62 3.62 -4.31
CA LEU A 359 25.54 4.73 -5.27
C LEU A 359 24.91 5.99 -4.65
N ARG A 360 25.74 6.87 -4.08
CA ARG A 360 25.37 8.18 -3.50
C ARG A 360 24.37 8.10 -2.33
N ASN A 361 24.20 6.92 -1.73
CA ASN A 361 23.37 6.72 -0.56
C ASN A 361 24.04 7.35 0.68
N ARG A 362 23.24 7.79 1.66
CA ARG A 362 23.73 8.58 2.81
C ARG A 362 23.09 8.16 4.11
N TYR A 363 23.89 8.09 5.18
CA TYR A 363 23.48 7.54 6.47
C TYR A 363 23.85 8.49 7.60
N TYR A 364 22.88 8.86 8.46
CA TYR A 364 23.10 9.84 9.53
C TYR A 364 22.38 9.46 10.82
N ASP A 365 23.03 9.64 11.96
CA ASP A 365 22.41 9.55 13.30
C ASP A 365 21.60 8.28 13.54
N ASN A 366 22.06 7.13 13.02
CA ASN A 366 21.36 5.86 13.17
C ASN A 366 21.81 5.14 14.46
N ASP A 367 20.92 4.36 15.06
CA ASP A 367 21.21 3.56 16.25
C ASP A 367 21.38 2.08 15.87
N PHE A 368 22.62 1.62 15.87
CA PHE A 368 23.00 0.25 15.51
C PHE A 368 23.23 -0.65 16.73
N ARG A 369 23.11 -0.13 17.95
CA ARG A 369 23.56 -0.86 19.17
C ARG A 369 22.68 -2.06 19.52
N GLY A 370 21.54 -2.23 18.84
CA GLY A 370 20.61 -3.34 19.04
C GLY A 370 20.70 -4.46 18.01
N ILE A 371 21.59 -4.38 17.01
CA ILE A 371 21.75 -5.46 16.00
C ILE A 371 22.29 -6.74 16.66
N ALA A 372 22.09 -7.90 16.00
CA ALA A 372 22.54 -9.17 16.56
C ALA A 372 24.06 -9.28 16.60
N ALA A 373 24.58 -10.16 17.47
CA ALA A 373 26.01 -10.48 17.48
C ALA A 373 26.46 -11.01 16.11
N GLY A 374 27.59 -10.52 15.61
CA GLY A 374 28.11 -10.87 14.27
C GLY A 374 27.51 -10.08 13.11
N ALA A 375 26.45 -9.30 13.34
CA ALA A 375 25.91 -8.41 12.32
C ALA A 375 26.72 -7.11 12.23
N VAL A 376 26.70 -6.49 11.04
CA VAL A 376 27.41 -5.22 10.78
C VAL A 376 26.42 -4.05 10.67
N PRO A 377 26.81 -2.81 11.04
CA PRO A 377 25.97 -1.64 10.81
C PRO A 377 25.63 -1.44 9.32
N ILE A 378 26.63 -1.58 8.45
CA ILE A 378 26.52 -1.40 7.00
C ILE A 378 27.26 -2.52 6.29
N SER A 379 26.63 -3.15 5.31
CA SER A 379 27.21 -4.17 4.42
C SER A 379 27.12 -3.73 2.97
N TYR A 380 28.22 -3.79 2.23
CA TYR A 380 28.26 -3.49 0.79
C TYR A 380 28.19 -4.75 -0.09
N GLU A 381 28.20 -5.93 0.52
CA GLU A 381 28.13 -7.20 -0.19
C GLU A 381 26.76 -7.42 -0.83
N TYR A 382 26.77 -8.07 -1.99
CA TYR A 382 25.56 -8.61 -2.57
C TYR A 382 24.97 -9.65 -1.61
N GLY A 383 23.72 -9.44 -1.21
CA GLY A 383 23.36 -10.03 0.06
C GLY A 383 21.93 -9.94 0.53
N GLY A 384 21.02 -9.55 -0.36
CA GLY A 384 19.62 -9.39 0.01
C GLY A 384 19.02 -10.62 0.67
N GLY A 385 19.53 -11.83 0.38
CA GLY A 385 18.92 -13.10 0.78
C GLY A 385 17.54 -13.25 0.13
N ARG A 386 17.23 -14.40 -0.47
CA ARG A 386 15.87 -14.60 -0.98
C ARG A 386 14.89 -14.62 0.18
#